data_AF-A0A7C6AY19-F1
#
_entry.id   AF-A0A7C6AY19-F1
#
_cell.length_a   1.000
_cell.length_b   1.000
_cell.length_c   1.000
_cell.angle_alpha   90.00
_cell.angle_beta   90.00
_cell.angle_gamma   90.00
#
_symmetry.space_group_name_H-M   'P 1'
#
loop_
_entity.id
_entity.type
_entity.pdbx_description
1 polymer ?
#
loop_
_entity_poly.entity_id
_entity_poly.type
_entity_poly.pdbx_seq_one_letter_code
_entity_poly.pdbx_strand_id
1 'polypeptide(L)'
;MAVPAQKWLTLKDSRQFSSRRYDFPIPDLTKIQTEAYARFLQADVPWNKRKNQGLEAILRETFPVENLDKSLRLEYIRYDLGKPRYTPEECKQLRL
;
A
#
# COMPACT_ATOMS: atom_id res chain seq x y z
N MET A 1 32.81 -45.51 -3.76
CA MET A 1 31.77 -44.65 -3.16
C MET A 1 32.07 -43.21 -3.54
N ALA A 2 31.13 -42.51 -4.19
CA ALA A 2 31.32 -41.12 -4.61
C ALA A 2 31.05 -40.18 -3.42
N VAL A 3 32.02 -39.33 -3.09
CA VAL A 3 31.83 -38.23 -2.14
C VAL A 3 31.10 -37.11 -2.90
N PRO A 4 29.94 -36.60 -2.44
CA PRO A 4 29.26 -35.52 -3.13
C PRO A 4 30.13 -34.25 -3.03
N ALA A 5 30.61 -33.77 -4.18
CA ALA A 5 31.36 -32.53 -4.26
C ALA A 5 30.41 -31.35 -4.01
N GLN A 6 30.57 -30.68 -2.87
CA GLN A 6 29.82 -29.47 -2.57
C GLN A 6 30.37 -28.32 -3.43
N LYS A 7 29.60 -27.90 -4.43
CA LYS A 7 30.00 -26.90 -5.44
C LYS A 7 30.12 -25.47 -4.92
N TRP A 8 29.62 -25.17 -3.73
CA TRP A 8 29.60 -23.81 -3.19
C TRP A 8 30.06 -23.76 -1.74
N LEU A 9 30.97 -22.85 -1.45
CA LEU A 9 31.38 -22.50 -0.10
C LEU A 9 30.26 -21.69 0.56
N THR A 10 29.63 -22.27 1.57
CA THR A 10 28.73 -21.51 2.46
C THR A 10 29.58 -20.65 3.38
N LEU A 11 29.80 -19.38 2.99
CA LEU A 11 30.44 -18.39 3.85
C LEU A 11 29.56 -18.16 5.08
N LYS A 12 29.99 -18.66 6.24
CA LYS A 12 29.24 -18.58 7.52
C LYS A 12 29.52 -17.29 8.29
N ASP A 13 30.66 -16.65 8.07
CA ASP A 13 31.11 -15.50 8.85
C ASP A 13 31.05 -14.20 8.04
N SER A 14 30.26 -13.25 8.53
CA SER A 14 30.31 -11.85 8.09
C SER A 14 31.11 -11.06 9.12
N ARG A 15 32.23 -10.46 8.71
CA ARG A 15 33.06 -9.60 9.58
C ARG A 15 32.80 -8.14 9.24
N GLN A 16 32.34 -7.37 10.22
CA GLN A 16 32.20 -5.92 10.12
C GLN A 16 33.47 -5.24 10.66
N PHE A 17 34.08 -4.35 9.86
CA PHE A 17 35.32 -3.64 10.19
C PHE A 17 35.09 -2.18 10.63
N SER A 18 33.83 -1.74 10.73
CA SER A 18 33.49 -0.36 11.06
C SER A 18 33.81 -0.05 12.52
N SER A 19 34.67 0.96 12.74
CA SER A 19 34.98 1.46 14.08
C SER A 19 33.81 2.19 14.75
N ARG A 20 32.85 2.70 13.96
CA ARG A 20 31.65 3.39 14.45
C ARG A 20 30.48 2.40 14.49
N ARG A 21 29.75 2.40 15.60
CA ARG A 21 28.47 1.68 15.70
C ARG A 21 27.37 2.62 15.18
N TYR A 22 26.47 2.07 14.38
CA TYR A 22 25.25 2.79 14.01
C TYR A 22 24.29 2.67 15.19
N ASP A 23 24.05 3.77 15.89
CA ASP A 23 23.09 3.80 17.02
C ASP A 23 21.63 3.83 16.54
N PHE A 24 21.41 4.07 15.24
CA PHE A 24 20.08 4.06 14.63
C PHE A 24 19.86 2.78 13.82
N PRO A 25 18.78 2.04 14.10
CA PRO A 25 18.41 0.90 13.26
C PRO A 25 17.98 1.39 11.87
N ILE A 26 18.19 0.54 10.87
CA ILE A 26 17.66 0.78 9.52
C ILE A 26 16.13 0.79 9.63
N PRO A 27 15.47 1.88 9.20
CA PRO A 27 14.01 1.95 9.24
C PRO A 27 13.40 1.04 8.18
N ASP A 28 12.10 0.77 8.29
CA ASP A 28 11.35 0.11 7.22
C ASP A 28 11.38 0.98 5.95
N LEU A 29 12.06 0.48 4.93
CA LEU A 29 12.28 1.16 3.66
C LEU A 29 11.00 1.32 2.84
N THR A 30 9.94 0.56 3.16
CA THR A 30 8.65 0.60 2.49
C THR A 30 7.59 1.42 3.22
N LYS A 31 7.90 1.90 4.44
CA LYS A 31 6.98 2.60 5.33
C LYS A 31 6.28 3.79 4.66
N ILE A 32 7.02 4.58 3.90
CA ILE A 32 6.45 5.76 3.22
C ILE A 32 5.35 5.34 2.24
N GLN A 33 5.57 4.25 1.51
CA GLN A 33 4.65 3.77 0.48
C GLN A 33 3.39 3.17 1.12
N THR A 34 3.57 2.32 2.12
CA THR A 34 2.47 1.66 2.83
C THR A 34 1.60 2.66 3.58
N GLU A 35 2.21 3.60 4.31
CA GLU A 35 1.47 4.63 5.02
C GLU A 35 0.78 5.63 4.09
N ALA A 36 1.40 6.00 2.97
CA ALA A 36 0.77 6.90 2.01
C ALA A 36 -0.50 6.28 1.42
N TYR A 37 -0.45 5.00 1.05
CA TYR A 37 -1.62 4.30 0.50
C TYR A 37 -2.71 4.11 1.55
N ALA A 38 -2.36 3.76 2.78
CA ALA A 38 -3.31 3.67 3.89
C ALA A 38 -4.00 5.02 4.18
N ARG A 39 -3.23 6.12 4.20
CA ARG A 39 -3.76 7.48 4.37
C ARG A 39 -4.66 7.92 3.22
N PHE A 40 -4.36 7.47 2.00
CA PHE A 40 -5.16 7.76 0.81
C PHE A 40 -6.51 7.05 0.85
N LEU A 41 -6.53 5.76 1.20
CA LEU A 41 -7.73 4.93 1.20
C LEU A 41 -8.60 5.06 2.44
N GLN A 42 -8.02 5.30 3.63
CA GLN A 42 -8.73 5.30 4.91
C GLN A 42 -9.64 4.08 5.13
N ALA A 43 -9.18 2.90 4.69
CA ALA A 43 -10.00 1.68 4.61
C ALA A 43 -10.54 1.22 5.98
N ASP A 44 -9.73 1.34 7.03
CA ASP A 44 -10.08 0.92 8.39
C ASP A 44 -10.82 2.01 9.20
N VAL A 45 -11.10 3.16 8.59
CA VAL A 45 -11.77 4.28 9.25
C VAL A 45 -13.26 4.28 8.87
N PRO A 46 -14.18 4.28 9.86
CA PRO A 46 -15.61 4.43 9.60
C PRO A 46 -15.88 5.69 8.80
N TRP A 47 -16.81 5.61 7.82
CA TRP A 47 -17.09 6.70 6.87
C TRP A 47 -17.31 8.07 7.53
N ASN A 48 -17.95 8.12 8.71
CA ASN A 48 -18.25 9.35 9.45
C ASN A 48 -17.04 9.95 10.20
N LYS A 49 -15.93 9.21 10.31
CA LYS A 49 -14.69 9.65 10.97
C LYS A 49 -13.55 9.85 9.98
N ARG A 50 -13.78 9.65 8.68
CA ARG A 50 -12.77 9.85 7.65
C ARG A 50 -12.40 11.33 7.56
N LYS A 51 -11.10 11.58 7.43
CA LYS A 51 -10.56 12.92 7.20
C LYS A 51 -10.81 13.31 5.75
N ASN A 52 -10.96 14.60 5.50
CA ASN A 52 -11.07 15.14 4.15
C ASN A 52 -9.70 15.12 3.45
N GLN A 53 -9.23 13.93 3.06
CA GLN A 53 -7.95 13.68 2.42
C GLN A 53 -8.03 12.43 1.51
N GLY A 54 -7.13 12.33 0.53
CA GLY A 54 -7.06 11.17 -0.34
C GLY A 54 -8.35 10.95 -1.13
N LEU A 55 -8.87 9.73 -1.12
CA LEU A 55 -10.07 9.37 -1.87
C LEU A 55 -11.32 10.16 -1.43
N GLU A 56 -11.47 10.39 -0.12
CA GLU A 56 -12.60 11.16 0.44
C GLU A 56 -12.58 12.61 -0.07
N ALA A 57 -11.40 13.23 -0.13
CA ALA A 57 -11.26 14.61 -0.61
C ALA A 57 -11.60 14.74 -2.08
N ILE A 58 -11.09 13.82 -2.91
CA ILE A 58 -11.35 13.83 -4.36
C ILE A 58 -12.85 13.72 -4.64
N LEU A 59 -13.54 12.80 -3.95
CA LEU A 59 -14.99 12.64 -4.10
C LEU A 59 -15.75 13.88 -3.63
N ARG A 60 -15.38 14.47 -2.49
CA ARG A 60 -16.02 15.70 -2.00
C ARG A 60 -15.75 16.92 -2.88
N GLU A 61 -14.63 16.96 -3.58
CA GLU A 61 -14.28 18.04 -4.51
C GLU A 61 -15.00 17.89 -5.86
N THR A 62 -15.17 16.65 -6.32
CA THR A 62 -15.80 16.37 -7.63
C THR A 62 -17.32 16.54 -7.59
N PHE A 63 -17.94 16.28 -6.43
CA PHE A 63 -19.38 16.42 -6.25
C PHE A 63 -19.74 17.76 -5.57
N PRO A 64 -20.91 18.35 -5.88
CA PRO A 64 -22.01 17.80 -6.68
C PRO A 64 -21.78 17.90 -8.19
N VAL A 65 -22.37 16.97 -8.94
CA VAL A 65 -22.45 17.03 -10.40
C VAL A 65 -23.88 17.40 -10.80
N GLU A 66 -24.04 18.49 -11.53
CA GLU A 66 -25.33 19.03 -11.95
C GLU A 66 -25.49 18.99 -13.47
N ASN A 67 -26.72 18.80 -13.95
CA ASN A 67 -27.04 18.93 -15.36
C ASN A 67 -27.13 20.42 -15.78
N LEU A 68 -26.97 20.73 -17.07
CA LEU A 68 -26.96 22.10 -17.60
C LEU A 68 -28.22 22.91 -17.25
N ASP A 69 -29.36 22.24 -17.21
CA ASP A 69 -30.67 22.79 -16.87
C ASP A 69 -30.95 22.84 -15.36
N LYS A 70 -30.01 22.37 -14.53
CA LYS A 70 -30.11 22.25 -13.07
C LYS A 70 -31.31 21.44 -12.57
N SER A 71 -31.91 20.61 -13.42
CA SER A 71 -33.05 19.76 -13.04
C SER A 71 -32.63 18.55 -12.20
N LEU A 72 -31.36 18.14 -12.32
CA LEU A 72 -30.78 16.98 -11.65
C LEU A 72 -29.45 17.33 -11.01
N ARG A 73 -29.23 16.78 -9.81
CA ARG A 73 -28.01 16.95 -9.01
C ARG A 73 -27.63 15.63 -8.36
N LEU A 74 -26.40 15.18 -8.59
CA LEU A 74 -25.82 14.02 -7.94
C LEU A 74 -24.96 14.47 -6.77
N GLU A 75 -25.18 13.89 -5.60
CA GLU A 75 -24.44 14.20 -4.38
C GLU A 75 -23.66 12.99 -3.88
N TYR A 76 -22.46 13.25 -3.37
CA TYR A 76 -21.66 12.25 -2.70
C TYR A 76 -22.08 12.12 -1.23
N ILE A 77 -22.38 10.89 -0.81
CA ILE A 77 -22.73 10.56 0.58
C ILE A 77 -21.55 9.89 1.28
N ARG A 78 -21.08 8.76 0.74
CA ARG A 78 -19.95 7.96 1.25
C ARG A 78 -19.42 7.00 0.18
N TYR A 79 -18.20 6.50 0.35
CA TYR A 79 -17.69 5.32 -0.37
C TYR A 79 -17.49 4.14 0.58
N ASP A 80 -17.59 2.93 0.04
CA ASP A 80 -17.24 1.69 0.73
C ASP A 80 -16.27 0.89 -0.16
N LEU A 81 -15.20 0.38 0.43
CA LEU A 81 -14.22 -0.45 -0.27
C LEU A 81 -14.66 -1.91 -0.20
N GLY A 82 -14.90 -2.52 -1.36
CA GLY A 82 -15.24 -3.93 -1.47
C GLY A 82 -14.05 -4.84 -1.18
N LYS A 83 -14.33 -6.13 -0.93
CA LYS A 83 -13.28 -7.13 -0.80
C LYS A 83 -12.58 -7.36 -2.15
N PRO A 84 -11.25 -7.53 -2.16
CA PRO A 84 -10.55 -7.91 -3.38
C PRO A 84 -11.07 -9.26 -3.88
N ARG A 85 -11.31 -9.36 -5.19
CA ARG A 85 -11.83 -10.58 -5.82
C ARG A 85 -10.77 -11.69 -5.93
N TYR A 86 -9.50 -11.30 -6.02
CA TYR A 86 -8.35 -12.19 -6.21
C TYR A 86 -7.19 -11.79 -5.31
N THR A 87 -6.29 -12.72 -5.04
CA THR A 87 -5.03 -12.44 -4.35
C THR A 87 -3.98 -11.84 -5.32
N PRO A 88 -2.92 -11.19 -4.81
CA PRO A 88 -1.84 -10.69 -5.65
C PRO A 88 -1.18 -11.78 -6.53
N GLU A 89 -1.07 -12.99 -6.01
CA GLU A 89 -0.51 -14.16 -6.72
C GLU A 89 -1.42 -14.60 -7.87
N GLU A 90 -2.73 -14.66 -7.64
CA GLU A 90 -3.72 -14.99 -8.65
C GLU A 90 -3.74 -13.94 -9.78
N CYS A 91 -3.69 -12.65 -9.44
CA CYS A 91 -3.61 -11.58 -10.45
C CYS A 91 -2.40 -11.74 -11.36
N LYS A 92 -1.23 -12.08 -10.80
CA LYS A 92 0.00 -12.33 -11.58
C LYS A 92 -0.15 -13.52 -12.52
N GLN A 93 -0.79 -14.61 -12.08
CA GLN A 93 -1.03 -15.80 -12.90
C GLN A 93 -2.01 -15.53 -14.04
N LEU A 94 -3.06 -14.75 -13.76
CA LEU A 94 -4.12 -14.39 -14.70
C LEU A 94 -3.73 -13.24 -15.66
N ARG A 95 -2.57 -12.60 -15.45
CA ARG A 95 -2.11 -11.41 -16.19
C ARG A 95 -3.14 -10.26 -16.16
N LEU A 96 -3.72 -10.05 -14.98
CA LEU A 96 -4.61 -8.93 -14.66
C LEU A 96 -3.83 -7.71 -14.15
#